data_AF-A0A9D2LUI3-F1
#
_entry.id   AF-A0A9D2LUI3-F1
#
_cell.length_a   1.000
_cell.length_b   1.000
_cell.length_c   1.000
_cell.angle_alpha   90.00
_cell.angle_beta   90.00
_cell.angle_gamma   90.00
#
_symmetry.space_group_name_H-M   'P 1'
#
loop_
_entity.id
_entity.type
_entity.pdbx_description
1 polymer ?
#
loop_
_entity_poly.entity_id
_entity_poly.type
_entity_poly.pdbx_seq_one_letter_code
_entity_poly.pdbx_strand_id
1 'polypeptide(L)' 'DACVQMELLGHNFFVFYNAETDQVNVVYKRKGNTYGLIEPEF' A
#
# COMPACT_ATOMS: atom_id res chain seq x y z
N ASP A 1 8.17 0.32 -4.31
CA ASP A 1 7.83 -0.99 -4.90
C ASP A 1 6.38 -1.43 -4.71
N ALA A 2 5.79 -1.29 -3.51
CA ALA A 2 4.42 -1.75 -3.22
C ALA A 2 3.35 -1.26 -4.23
N CYS A 3 3.38 0.00 -4.67
CA CYS A 3 2.45 0.51 -5.68
C CYS A 3 2.58 -0.20 -7.04
N VAL A 4 3.79 -0.55 -7.46
CA VAL A 4 4.03 -1.23 -8.74
C VAL A 4 3.49 -2.65 -8.68
N GLN A 5 3.74 -3.36 -7.58
CA GLN A 5 3.20 -4.71 -7.39
C GLN A 5 1.66 -4.70 -7.34
N MET A 6 1.07 -3.69 -6.69
CA MET A 6 -0.37 -3.50 -6.65
C MET A 6 -0.98 -3.34 -8.06
N GLU A 7 -0.38 -2.49 -8.90
CA GLU A 7 -0.86 -2.26 -10.27
C GLU A 7 -0.67 -3.50 -11.17
N LEU A 8 0.46 -4.22 -11.05
CA LEU A 8 0.71 -5.44 -11.82
C LEU A 8 -0.27 -6.59 -11.49
N LEU A 9 -0.75 -6.65 -10.25
CA LEU A 9 -1.76 -7.61 -9.81
C LEU A 9 -3.19 -7.16 -10.11
N GLY A 10 -3.39 -5.92 -10.53
CA GLY A 10 -4.72 -5.33 -10.74
C GLY A 10 -5.51 -5.18 -9.44
N HIS A 11 -4.84 -5.01 -8.30
CA HIS A 11 -5.48 -4.87 -7.01
C HIS A 11 -5.72 -3.39 -6.66
N ASN A 12 -6.78 -3.10 -5.90
CA ASN A 12 -7.02 -1.76 -5.36
C ASN A 12 -6.38 -1.56 -3.97
N PHE A 13 -5.98 -2.66 -3.31
CA PHE A 13 -5.36 -2.68 -2.00
C PHE A 13 -4.20 -3.68 -2.03
N PHE A 14 -3.09 -3.33 -1.39
CA PHE A 14 -1.92 -4.18 -1.30
C PHE A 14 -1.28 -4.06 0.08
N VAL A 15 -1.21 -5.19 0.78
CA VAL A 15 -0.59 -5.30 2.10
C VAL A 15 0.88 -5.66 1.92
N PHE A 16 1.76 -4.98 2.64
CA PHE A 16 3.19 -5.24 2.58
C PHE A 16 3.86 -5.02 3.93
N TYR A 17 5.05 -5.59 4.08
CA TYR A 17 5.91 -5.33 5.23
C TYR A 17 6.85 -4.16 4.89
N ASN A 18 6.76 -3.08 5.67
CA ASN A 18 7.58 -1.90 5.48
C ASN A 18 8.95 -2.11 6.14
N ALA A 19 10.01 -2.09 5.33
CA ALA A 19 11.38 -2.31 5.77
C ALA A 19 12.00 -1.13 6.55
N GLU A 20 11.37 0.05 6.52
CA GLU A 20 11.85 1.23 7.28
C GLU A 20 11.26 1.28 8.68
N THR A 21 10.03 0.79 8.85
CA THR A 21 9.29 0.85 10.12
C THR A 21 9.13 -0.51 10.79
N ASP A 22 9.52 -1.60 10.11
CA ASP A 22 9.32 -2.98 10.55
C ASP A 22 7.84 -3.31 10.87
N GLN A 23 6.91 -2.62 10.20
CA GLN A 23 5.47 -2.74 10.40
C GLN A 23 4.74 -3.22 9.13
N VAL A 24 3.53 -3.75 9.33
CA VAL A 24 2.63 -4.09 8.24
C VAL A 24 1.84 -2.84 7.83
N ASN A 25 1.98 -2.45 6.57
CA ASN A 25 1.30 -1.29 6.00
C ASN A 25 0.40 -1.72 4.83
N VAL A 26 -0.56 -0.88 4.47
CA VAL A 26 -1.43 -1.12 3.31
C VAL A 26 -1.39 0.09 2.37
N VAL A 27 -1.00 -0.14 1.11
CA VAL A 27 -1.20 0.86 0.05
C VAL A 27 -2.52 0.61 -0.67
N TYR A 28 -3.23 1.67 -1.04
CA TYR A 28 -4.50 1.56 -1.74
C TYR A 28 -4.71 2.66 -2.79
N LYS A 29 -5.51 2.35 -3.81
CA LYS A 29 -5.88 3.28 -4.89
C LYS A 29 -7.14 4.05 -4.52
N ARG A 30 -7.05 5.38 -4.51
CA ARG A 30 -8.17 6.29 -4.24
C ARG A 30 -8.98 6.57 -5.51
N LYS A 31 -10.24 6.93 -5.31
CA LYS A 31 -11.06 7.53 -6.38
C LYS A 31 -10.38 8.83 -6.83
N GLY A 32 -9.96 8.90 -8.09
CA GLY A 32 -9.14 9.99 -8.63
C GLY A 32 -7.70 9.62 -9.02
N ASN A 33 -7.37 8.32 -9.08
CA ASN A 33 -6.07 7.83 -9.55
C ASN A 33 -4.88 8.30 -8.70
N THR A 34 -5.11 8.51 -7.40
CA THR A 34 -4.08 8.80 -6.40
C THR A 34 -3.91 7.60 -5.46
N TYR A 35 -2.82 7.56 -4.71
CA TYR A 35 -2.53 6.49 -3.76
C TYR A 35 -2.67 6.99 -2.33
N GLY A 36 -3.06 6.10 -1.43
CA GLY A 36 -3.03 6.32 0.01
C GLY A 36 -2.27 5.20 0.71
N LEU A 37 -1.79 5.50 1.92
CA LEU A 37 -1.12 4.57 2.82
C LEU A 37 -1.96 4.48 4.10
N ILE A 38 -2.13 3.27 4.60
CA ILE A 38 -2.67 2.99 5.94
C ILE A 38 -1.50 2.44 6.76
N GLU A 39 -1.25 3.08 7.88
CA GLU A 39 -0.21 2.73 8.84
C GLU A 39 -0.89 2.46 10.19
N PRO A 40 -0.39 1.48 10.96
CA PRO A 40 -0.94 1.23 12.29
C PRO A 40 -0.49 2.31 13.28
N GLU A 41 -1.43 2.80 14.09
CA GLU A 41 -1.12 3.63 15.26
C GLU A 41 -0.92 2.70 16.47
N PHE A 42 0.31 2.63 16.98
CA PHE A 42 0.67 1.91 18.21
C PHE A 42 1.22 2.89 19.25
#